data_AF-A0A085LVR2-F1
#
_entry.id   AF-A0A085LVR2-F1
#
_cell.length_a   1.000
_cell.length_b   1.000
_cell.length_c   1.000
_cell.angle_alpha   90.00
_cell.angle_beta   90.00
_cell.angle_gamma   90.00
#
_symmetry.space_group_name_H-M   'P 1'
#
loop_
_entity.id
_entity.type
_entity.pdbx_description
1 polymer ?
#
loop_
_entity_poly.entity_id
_entity_poly.type
_entity_poly.pdbx_seq_one_letter_code
_entity_poly.pdbx_strand_id
1 'polypeptide(L)'
;MTTSFCELSTRFNDENTDIRFLQEKRILHQHRLCTRGHAMKLTVEGNGKAPRWRCRKAQCRTEVSLRTGTWFEGQKLDFRIAILLIYFWSNDYCSTKFCSKELGSTAVTSADANNCYR
;
A
#
# COMPACT_ATOMS: atom_id res chain seq x y z
N MET A 1 -0.79 -11.18 16.72
CA MET A 1 0.31 -11.76 15.93
C MET A 1 1.06 -10.63 15.25
N THR A 2 2.32 -10.45 15.60
CA THR A 2 3.22 -9.47 14.99
C THR A 2 3.67 -10.01 13.63
N THR A 3 3.14 -9.46 12.53
CA THR A 3 3.59 -9.84 11.18
C THR A 3 5.03 -9.40 10.99
N SER A 4 5.89 -10.31 10.54
CA SER A 4 7.29 -10.00 10.19
C SER A 4 7.40 -9.41 8.79
N PHE A 5 8.55 -8.80 8.47
CA PHE A 5 8.88 -8.30 7.15
C PHE A 5 8.82 -9.41 6.10
N CYS A 6 9.39 -10.59 6.36
CA CYS A 6 9.37 -11.71 5.42
C CYS A 6 7.93 -12.18 5.11
N GLU A 7 7.06 -12.21 6.12
CA GLU A 7 5.64 -12.52 5.94
C GLU A 7 4.93 -11.44 5.12
N LEU A 8 5.20 -10.16 5.40
CA LEU A 8 4.64 -9.03 4.64
C LEU A 8 5.13 -9.03 3.19
N SER A 9 6.43 -9.22 2.96
CA SER A 9 7.01 -9.23 1.61
C SER A 9 6.47 -10.37 0.76
N THR A 10 6.16 -11.51 1.37
CA THR A 10 5.56 -12.67 0.70
C THR A 10 4.08 -12.44 0.43
N ARG A 11 3.36 -11.83 1.38
CA ARG A 11 1.93 -11.52 1.25
C ARG A 11 1.64 -10.49 0.15
N PHE A 12 2.50 -9.49 0.00
CA PHE A 12 2.35 -8.41 -0.97
C PHE A 12 3.23 -8.68 -2.19
N ASN A 13 2.81 -9.63 -3.02
CA ASN A 13 3.48 -10.00 -4.28
C ASN A 13 2.65 -9.69 -5.53
N ASP A 14 1.42 -9.22 -5.34
CA ASP A 14 0.42 -8.95 -6.37
C ASP A 14 -0.24 -7.59 -6.10
N GLU A 15 -0.34 -6.76 -7.14
CA GLU A 15 -0.84 -5.39 -7.03
C GLU A 15 -2.31 -5.37 -6.55
N ASN A 16 -3.13 -6.36 -6.91
CA ASN A 16 -4.52 -6.42 -6.43
C ASN A 16 -4.58 -6.58 -4.90
N THR A 17 -3.70 -7.40 -4.34
CA THR A 17 -3.59 -7.65 -2.90
C THR A 17 -3.16 -6.37 -2.17
N ASP A 18 -2.20 -5.64 -2.73
CA ASP A 18 -1.74 -4.35 -2.20
C ASP A 18 -2.89 -3.32 -2.20
N ILE A 19 -3.60 -3.21 -3.32
CA ILE A 19 -4.74 -2.29 -3.48
C ILE A 19 -5.83 -2.60 -2.47
N ARG A 20 -6.20 -3.88 -2.32
CA ARG A 20 -7.23 -4.30 -1.35
C ARG A 20 -6.84 -3.95 0.08
N PHE A 21 -5.58 -4.18 0.44
CA PHE A 21 -5.09 -3.82 1.78
C PHE A 21 -5.13 -2.31 2.02
N LEU A 22 -4.65 -1.50 1.07
CA LEU A 22 -4.70 -0.04 1.20
C LEU A 22 -6.14 0.50 1.20
N GLN A 23 -7.06 -0.16 0.51
CA GLN A 23 -8.50 0.12 0.57
C GLN A 23 -9.08 -0.20 1.95
N GLU A 24 -8.76 -1.36 2.52
CA GLU A 24 -9.17 -1.74 3.89
C GLU A 24 -8.70 -0.68 4.90
N LYS A 25 -7.47 -0.20 4.76
CA LYS A 25 -6.88 0.87 5.60
C LYS A 25 -7.33 2.29 5.23
N ARG A 26 -8.25 2.45 4.27
CA ARG A 26 -8.80 3.74 3.81
C ARG A 26 -7.77 4.71 3.22
N ILE A 27 -6.57 4.24 2.88
CA ILE A 27 -5.55 5.02 2.17
C ILE A 27 -5.96 5.16 0.69
N LEU A 28 -6.51 4.08 0.12
CA LEU A 28 -7.20 4.12 -1.16
C LEU A 28 -8.71 4.13 -0.94
N HIS A 29 -9.43 4.74 -1.89
CA HIS A 29 -10.89 4.75 -1.88
C HIS A 29 -11.43 3.34 -2.03
N GLN A 30 -12.34 2.91 -1.16
CA GLN A 30 -13.07 1.63 -1.31
C GLN A 30 -14.19 1.74 -2.34
N HIS A 31 -14.82 2.92 -2.41
CA HIS A 31 -15.93 3.22 -3.30
C HIS A 31 -15.72 4.62 -3.85
N ARG A 32 -16.22 4.87 -5.05
CA ARG A 32 -16.17 6.19 -5.68
C ARG A 32 -17.44 6.47 -6.45
N LEU A 33 -17.87 7.74 -6.40
CA LEU A 33 -18.93 8.28 -7.24
C LEU A 33 -18.32 9.11 -8.36
N CYS A 34 -18.95 9.11 -9.54
CA CYS A 34 -18.59 10.06 -10.57
C CYS A 34 -19.13 11.46 -10.25
N THR A 35 -18.78 12.45 -11.07
CA THR A 35 -19.27 13.84 -10.94
C THR A 35 -20.80 13.97 -11.03
N ARG A 36 -21.47 12.95 -11.59
CA ARG A 36 -22.94 12.85 -11.69
C ARG A 36 -23.57 11.98 -10.58
N GLY A 37 -22.80 11.60 -9.56
CA GLY A 37 -23.28 10.84 -8.40
C GLY A 37 -23.43 9.32 -8.60
N HIS A 38 -23.07 8.77 -9.77
CA HIS A 38 -23.19 7.32 -10.01
C HIS A 38 -22.02 6.55 -9.39
N ALA A 39 -22.31 5.38 -8.81
CA ALA A 39 -21.28 4.44 -8.37
C ALA A 39 -20.37 4.01 -9.54
N MET A 40 -19.07 4.03 -9.28
CA MET A 40 -18.03 3.61 -10.21
C MET A 40 -17.53 2.21 -9.87
N LYS A 41 -17.08 1.47 -10.88
CA LYS A 41 -16.42 0.16 -10.69
C LYS A 41 -14.91 0.30 -10.86
N LEU A 42 -14.15 -0.20 -9.90
CA LEU A 42 -12.70 -0.31 -10.02
C LEU A 42 -12.36 -1.42 -11.02
N THR A 43 -11.45 -1.11 -11.93
CA THR A 43 -10.82 -2.07 -12.85
C THR A 43 -9.34 -2.06 -12.55
N VAL A 44 -8.83 -3.16 -12.00
CA VAL A 44 -7.41 -3.32 -11.65
C VAL A 44 -6.65 -4.03 -12.76
N GLU A 45 -7.25 -5.06 -13.36
CA GLU A 45 -6.64 -5.84 -14.43
C GLU A 45 -7.21 -5.49 -15.81
N GLY A 46 -6.31 -5.32 -16.79
CA GLY A 46 -6.68 -5.24 -18.20
C GLY A 46 -5.62 -4.57 -19.08
N ASN A 47 -4.95 -5.38 -19.91
CA ASN A 47 -4.17 -4.96 -21.08
C ASN A 47 -3.04 -3.95 -20.79
N GLY A 48 -2.32 -4.08 -19.67
CA GLY A 48 -1.21 -3.20 -19.29
C GLY A 48 -1.65 -1.77 -18.91
N LYS A 49 -2.94 -1.54 -18.65
CA LYS A 49 -3.45 -0.23 -18.24
C LYS A 49 -3.44 -0.12 -16.72
N ALA A 50 -3.06 1.06 -16.23
CA ALA A 50 -3.08 1.36 -14.81
C ALA A 50 -4.50 1.21 -14.19
N PRO A 51 -4.58 0.82 -12.90
CA PRO A 51 -5.84 0.68 -12.18
C PRO A 51 -6.66 1.98 -12.18
N ARG A 52 -7.96 1.86 -12.48
CA ARG A 52 -8.84 3.02 -12.61
C ARG A 52 -10.29 2.73 -12.24
N TRP A 53 -10.95 3.76 -11.73
CA TRP A 53 -12.39 3.82 -11.52
C TRP A 53 -13.08 4.17 -12.81
N ARG A 54 -14.10 3.40 -13.19
CA ARG A 54 -14.92 3.69 -14.38
C ARG A 54 -16.40 3.74 -14.05
N CYS A 55 -17.06 4.81 -14.47
CA CYS A 55 -18.51 4.85 -14.52
C CYS A 55 -19.02 4.10 -15.76
N ARG A 56 -19.83 3.06 -15.56
CA ARG A 56 -20.36 2.23 -16.66
C ARG A 56 -21.62 2.79 -17.32
N LYS A 57 -22.20 3.88 -16.79
CA LYS A 57 -23.38 4.51 -17.39
C LYS A 57 -23.00 5.13 -18.75
N ALA A 58 -23.77 4.79 -19.78
CA ALA A 58 -23.50 5.18 -21.17
C ALA A 58 -23.36 6.69 -21.36
N GLN A 59 -24.12 7.48 -20.59
CA GLN A 59 -24.10 8.96 -20.61
C GLN A 59 -22.96 9.62 -19.80
N CYS A 60 -22.17 8.85 -19.05
CA CYS A 60 -21.13 9.41 -18.18
C CYS A 60 -19.74 9.07 -18.70
N ARG A 61 -19.47 7.77 -18.94
CA ARG A 61 -18.19 7.21 -19.43
C ARG A 61 -16.92 7.74 -18.74
N THR A 62 -17.05 8.40 -17.59
CA THR A 62 -15.95 9.01 -16.85
C THR A 62 -15.04 7.93 -16.30
N GLU A 63 -13.74 8.14 -16.47
CA GLU A 63 -12.68 7.33 -15.88
C GLU A 63 -11.81 8.22 -15.00
N VAL A 64 -11.38 7.69 -13.86
CA VAL A 64 -10.51 8.39 -12.92
C VAL A 64 -9.49 7.41 -12.40
N SER A 65 -8.21 7.82 -12.33
CA SER A 65 -7.15 6.95 -11.80
C SER A 65 -7.48 6.52 -10.37
N LEU A 66 -7.11 5.29 -9.99
CA LEU A 66 -7.21 4.80 -8.62
C LEU A 66 -6.52 5.73 -7.61
N ARG A 67 -5.45 6.41 -8.05
CA ARG A 67 -4.60 7.29 -7.24
C ARG A 67 -5.19 8.68 -6.98
N THR A 68 -6.10 9.14 -7.83
CA THR A 68 -6.68 10.50 -7.78
C THR A 68 -7.34 10.76 -6.41
N GLY A 69 -7.12 11.91 -5.79
CA GLY A 69 -7.67 12.25 -4.47
C GLY A 69 -7.22 11.31 -3.35
N THR A 70 -6.02 10.76 -3.43
CA THR A 70 -5.38 9.96 -2.36
C THR A 70 -3.94 10.43 -2.18
N TRP A 71 -3.24 9.90 -1.18
CA TRP A 71 -1.82 10.17 -0.98
C TRP A 71 -0.93 9.78 -2.19
N PHE A 72 -1.41 8.91 -3.06
CA PHE A 72 -0.71 8.48 -4.27
C PHE A 72 -0.93 9.39 -5.48
N GLU A 73 -1.76 10.44 -5.37
CA GLU A 73 -2.03 11.34 -6.48
C GLU A 73 -0.75 12.07 -6.94
N GLY A 74 -0.51 12.06 -8.26
CA GLY A 74 0.71 12.62 -8.84
C GLY A 74 1.98 11.79 -8.60
N GLN A 75 1.92 10.73 -7.77
CA GLN A 75 3.07 9.92 -7.42
C GLN A 75 3.14 8.63 -8.24
N LYS A 76 4.35 8.28 -8.70
CA LYS A 76 4.67 6.98 -9.32
C LYS A 76 5.07 5.91 -8.30
N LEU A 77 4.85 6.18 -7.01
CA LEU A 77 5.19 5.27 -5.93
C LEU A 77 4.39 3.97 -6.05
N ASP A 78 5.09 2.84 -6.05
CA ASP A 78 4.49 1.52 -6.06
C ASP A 78 3.75 1.23 -4.74
N PHE A 79 2.62 0.52 -4.81
CA PHE A 79 1.79 0.26 -3.64
C PHE A 79 2.48 -0.65 -2.62
N ARG A 80 3.19 -1.69 -3.08
CA ARG A 80 3.99 -2.57 -2.22
C ARG A 80 5.06 -1.77 -1.49
N ILE A 81 5.79 -0.92 -2.22
CA ILE A 81 6.84 -0.08 -1.62
C ILE A 81 6.25 0.82 -0.54
N ALA A 82 5.10 1.46 -0.80
CA ALA A 82 4.45 2.30 0.20
C ALA A 82 4.02 1.52 1.45
N ILE A 83 3.47 0.30 1.29
CA ILE A 83 3.12 -0.58 2.42
C ILE A 83 4.35 -0.92 3.25
N LEU A 84 5.46 -1.27 2.61
CA LEU A 84 6.71 -1.59 3.30
C LEU A 84 7.28 -0.36 4.03
N LEU A 85 7.24 0.82 3.42
CA LEU A 85 7.67 2.06 4.07
C LEU A 85 6.83 2.37 5.31
N ILE A 86 5.50 2.26 5.21
CA ILE A 86 4.60 2.44 6.36
C ILE A 86 4.94 1.42 7.46
N TYR A 87 5.20 0.17 7.10
CA TYR A 87 5.57 -0.87 8.06
C TYR A 87 6.87 -0.53 8.78
N PHE A 88 7.94 -0.23 8.04
CA PHE A 88 9.24 0.12 8.64
C PHE A 88 9.14 1.35 9.53
N TRP A 89 8.41 2.36 9.07
CA TRP A 89 8.21 3.60 9.84
C TRP A 89 7.41 3.35 11.13
N SER A 90 6.39 2.49 11.07
CA SER A 90 5.56 2.16 12.25
C SER A 90 6.26 1.28 13.29
N ASN A 91 7.39 0.66 12.94
CA ASN A 91 8.12 -0.26 13.84
C ASN A 91 9.47 0.28 14.28
N ASP A 92 9.71 1.59 14.14
CA ASP A 92 10.99 2.23 14.45
C ASP A 92 12.16 1.45 13.84
N TYR A 93 12.25 1.53 12.51
CA TYR A 93 13.31 0.90 11.72
C TYR A 93 14.67 1.04 12.42
N CYS A 94 15.46 -0.05 12.47
CA CYS A 94 16.78 -0.09 13.12
C CYS A 94 16.75 -0.07 14.67
N SER A 95 15.58 -0.16 15.32
CA SER A 95 15.49 -0.38 16.77
C SER A 95 15.81 -1.82 17.16
N THR A 96 16.30 -2.02 18.39
CA THR A 96 16.49 -3.37 18.95
C THR A 96 15.18 -4.16 18.99
N LYS A 97 14.04 -3.48 19.22
CA LYS A 97 12.69 -4.06 19.14
C LYS A 97 12.35 -4.57 17.74
N PHE A 98 12.69 -3.80 16.70
CA PHE A 98 12.53 -4.20 15.31
C PHE A 98 13.36 -5.45 15.01
N CYS A 99 14.66 -5.44 15.33
CA CYS A 99 15.56 -6.58 15.09
C CYS A 99 15.09 -7.85 15.83
N SER A 100 14.66 -7.75 17.09
CA SER A 100 14.12 -8.89 17.83
C SER A 100 12.82 -9.45 17.23
N LYS A 101 11.95 -8.58 16.72
CA LYS A 101 10.69 -8.98 16.07
C LYS A 101 10.95 -9.70 14.74
N GLU A 102 11.91 -9.23 13.95
CA GLU A 102 12.22 -9.78 12.63
C GLU A 102 13.07 -11.06 12.70
N LEU A 103 14.03 -11.14 13.64
CA LEU A 103 14.99 -12.24 13.74
C LEU A 103 14.59 -13.32 14.75
N GLY A 104 13.47 -13.15 15.47
CA GLY A 104 12.99 -14.11 16.45
C GLY A 104 13.89 -14.31 17.67
N SER A 105 14.85 -13.41 17.92
CA SER A 105 15.83 -13.51 19.02
C SER A 105 15.71 -12.36 20.02
N THR A 106 15.70 -12.69 21.31
CA THR A 106 15.68 -11.71 22.43
C THR A 106 17.06 -11.11 22.74
N ALA A 107 18.13 -11.61 22.13
CA ALA A 107 19.49 -11.12 22.31
C ALA A 107 20.05 -10.63 20.98
N VAL A 108 19.66 -9.43 20.57
CA VAL A 108 20.43 -8.69 19.57
C VAL A 108 21.63 -8.13 20.31
N THR A 109 22.77 -8.82 20.25
CA THR A 109 24.05 -8.23 20.62
C THR A 109 24.22 -6.98 19.79
N SER A 110 24.22 -5.84 20.48
CA SER A 110 24.32 -4.51 19.93
C SER A 110 25.67 -4.32 19.23
N ALA A 111 25.75 -4.68 17.96
CA ALA A 111 26.75 -4.14 17.06
C ALA A 111 26.04 -3.12 16.17
N ASP A 112 26.07 -1.87 16.65
CA ASP A 112 25.76 -0.62 15.93
C ASP A 112 24.38 -0.46 15.28
N ALA A 113 23.35 -0.29 16.12
CA ALA A 113 22.14 0.47 15.76
C ALA A 113 22.40 1.99 15.61
N ASN A 114 23.65 2.45 15.81
CA ASN A 114 24.04 3.87 15.81
C ASN A 114 24.31 4.47 14.42
N ASN A 115 24.14 3.71 13.32
CA ASN A 115 24.45 4.21 11.99
C ASN A 115 23.24 4.52 11.10
N CYS A 116 22.01 4.40 11.61
CA CYS A 116 20.81 4.65 10.79
C CYS A 116 20.47 6.14 10.58
N TYR A 117 21.26 7.07 11.14
CA TYR A 117 21.13 8.52 10.95
C TYR A 117 22.45 9.27 10.74
N ARG A 118 23.52 8.58 10.30
CA ARG A 118 24.79 9.23 9.92
C ARG A 118 24.97 9.26 8.40
#